data_AF-A0A517TXG9-F1
#
_entry.id   AF-A0A517TXG9-F1
#
_cell.length_a   1.000
_cell.length_b   1.000
_cell.length_c   1.000
_cell.angle_alpha   90.00
_cell.angle_beta   90.00
_cell.angle_gamma   90.00
#
_symmetry.space_group_name_H-M   'P 1'
#
loop_
_entity.id
_entity.type
_entity.pdbx_description
1 polymer ?
#
loop_
_entity_poly.entity_id
_entity_poly.type
_entity_poly.pdbx_seq_one_letter_code
_entity_poly.pdbx_strand_id
1 'polypeptide(L)'
;MSELERRRRGPAKGDGGAGVGLDLPPEAIARLETLDDLIFPAIDGDLAAVEASAPMWRETVAQLGPAAVAESRSEYLRYARSTWQFLNRQTVQQPLRMLAVLKVIGMLMGDEA
;
A
#
# COMPACT_ATOMS: atom_id res chain seq x y z
N MET A 1 15.31 -52.30 25.21
CA MET A 1 16.65 -52.03 24.65
C MET A 1 16.43 -51.64 23.19
N SER A 2 16.58 -50.39 22.73
CA SER A 2 17.12 -49.15 23.30
C SER A 2 16.40 -47.99 22.57
N GLU A 3 15.91 -46.90 23.17
CA GLU A 3 16.56 -45.88 24.02
C GLU A 3 17.59 -44.95 23.33
N LEU A 4 17.64 -44.88 21.98
CA LEU A 4 18.63 -44.00 21.33
C LEU A 4 18.17 -42.96 20.30
N GLU A 5 16.86 -42.78 20.03
CA GLU A 5 16.42 -41.71 19.10
C GLU A 5 15.22 -40.89 19.59
N ARG A 6 15.09 -40.74 20.92
CA ARG A 6 14.01 -39.97 21.54
C ARG A 6 14.26 -38.45 21.67
N ARG A 7 15.32 -37.86 21.12
CA ARG A 7 15.68 -36.46 21.48
C ARG A 7 16.39 -35.61 20.42
N ARG A 8 15.71 -35.25 19.34
CA ARG A 8 15.84 -33.90 18.73
C ARG A 8 14.47 -33.48 18.17
N ARG A 9 13.57 -33.00 19.04
CA ARG A 9 13.35 -31.59 19.37
C ARG A 9 12.30 -30.95 18.46
N GLY A 10 11.08 -30.86 19.00
CA GLY A 10 10.25 -29.65 18.94
C GLY A 10 9.31 -29.47 17.74
N PRO A 11 8.01 -29.20 17.96
CA PRO A 11 7.04 -28.94 16.91
C PRO A 11 6.93 -27.44 16.59
N ALA A 12 6.58 -27.11 15.35
CA ALA A 12 5.90 -25.87 14.96
C ALA A 12 5.05 -26.24 13.74
N LYS A 13 3.75 -26.54 13.86
CA LYS A 13 2.60 -25.65 14.12
C LYS A 13 2.75 -24.29 13.42
N GLY A 14 1.95 -24.12 12.37
CA GLY A 14 1.77 -22.84 11.66
C GLY A 14 0.98 -23.01 10.38
N ASP A 15 -0.27 -23.44 10.50
CA ASP A 15 -1.34 -23.18 9.53
C ASP A 15 -1.59 -21.67 9.45
N GLY A 16 -1.90 -21.13 8.27
CA GLY A 16 -2.31 -19.72 8.15
C GLY A 16 -1.92 -19.04 6.85
N GLY A 17 -2.86 -18.98 5.90
CA GLY A 17 -2.84 -17.97 4.85
C GLY A 17 -2.97 -16.57 5.46
N ALA A 18 -1.86 -15.85 5.50
CA ALA A 18 -1.76 -14.40 5.71
C ALA A 18 -0.55 -13.95 4.88
N GLY A 19 -0.62 -12.73 4.32
CA GLY A 19 0.27 -12.22 3.27
C GLY A 19 1.74 -12.58 3.45
N VAL A 20 2.42 -12.80 2.32
CA VAL A 20 3.88 -12.97 2.28
C VAL A 20 4.50 -11.68 2.80
N GLY A 21 4.70 -11.61 4.12
CA GLY A 21 5.44 -10.55 4.78
C GLY A 21 6.86 -10.66 4.27
N LEU A 22 7.19 -9.83 3.27
CA LEU A 22 8.57 -9.58 2.92
C LEU A 22 9.23 -9.07 4.20
N ASP A 23 10.29 -9.72 4.67
CA ASP A 23 11.18 -9.17 5.70
C ASP A 23 11.89 -7.95 5.09
N LEU A 24 11.18 -6.82 5.07
CA LEU A 24 11.68 -5.56 4.54
C LEU A 24 12.66 -4.94 5.54
N PRO A 25 13.77 -4.34 5.06
CA PRO A 25 14.66 -3.60 5.94
C PRO A 25 13.93 -2.40 6.55
N PRO A 26 14.32 -1.91 7.74
CA PRO A 26 13.65 -0.80 8.41
C PRO A 26 13.52 0.47 7.55
N GLU A 27 14.51 0.73 6.69
CA GLU A 27 14.47 1.87 5.76
C GLU A 27 13.35 1.77 4.71
N ALA A 28 13.05 0.55 4.25
CA ALA A 28 11.98 0.31 3.29
C ALA A 28 10.62 0.49 3.97
N ILE A 29 10.49 0.02 5.21
CA ILE A 29 9.28 0.22 6.01
C ILE A 29 9.02 1.71 6.22
N ALA A 30 10.02 2.46 6.70
CA ALA A 30 9.87 3.91 6.93
C ALA A 30 9.49 4.66 5.64
N ARG A 31 9.99 4.20 4.49
CA ARG A 31 9.65 4.79 3.20
C ARG A 31 8.21 4.48 2.78
N LEU A 32 7.70 3.28 3.06
CA LEU A 32 6.29 2.95 2.86
C LEU A 32 5.39 3.74 3.81
N GLU A 33 5.78 3.94 5.07
CA GLU A 33 5.04 4.79 6.01
C GLU A 33 4.96 6.25 5.53
N THR A 34 6.07 6.78 5.00
CA THR A 34 6.08 8.12 4.39
C THR A 34 5.14 8.20 3.18
N LEU A 35 5.02 7.10 2.44
CA LEU A 35 4.09 7.00 1.32
C LEU A 35 2.63 6.94 1.82
N ASP A 36 2.33 6.24 2.92
CA ASP A 36 1.01 6.24 3.56
C ASP A 36 0.58 7.67 3.95
N ASP A 37 1.48 8.39 4.64
CA ASP A 37 1.28 9.78 5.08
C ASP A 37 1.07 10.77 3.92
N LEU A 38 1.31 10.34 2.69
CA LEU A 38 1.13 11.14 1.49
C LEU A 38 -0.07 10.70 0.67
N ILE A 39 -0.23 9.40 0.43
CA ILE A 39 -1.27 8.87 -0.44
C ILE A 39 -2.65 8.99 0.22
N PHE A 40 -2.78 8.74 1.53
CA PHE A 40 -4.08 8.85 2.20
C PHE A 40 -4.59 10.30 2.22
N PRO A 41 -3.80 11.31 2.63
CA PRO A 41 -4.23 12.71 2.52
C PRO A 41 -4.51 13.15 1.07
N ALA A 42 -3.75 12.66 0.08
CA ALA A 42 -4.03 12.94 -1.31
C ALA A 42 -5.42 12.43 -1.73
N ILE A 43 -5.80 11.21 -1.33
CA ILE A 43 -7.13 10.64 -1.56
C ILE A 43 -8.21 11.45 -0.83
N ASP A 44 -7.88 12.02 0.33
CA ASP A 44 -8.79 12.89 1.09
C ASP A 44 -8.91 14.32 0.54
N GLY A 45 -8.12 14.65 -0.48
CA GLY A 45 -8.22 15.91 -1.23
C GLY A 45 -7.22 16.98 -0.81
N ASP A 46 -6.19 16.63 -0.05
CA ASP A 46 -5.07 17.54 0.22
C ASP A 46 -4.28 17.79 -1.07
N LEU A 47 -4.29 19.04 -1.55
CA LEU A 47 -3.64 19.40 -2.81
C LEU A 47 -2.12 19.26 -2.76
N ALA A 48 -1.48 19.59 -1.63
CA ALA A 48 -0.04 19.45 -1.49
C ALA A 48 0.36 17.97 -1.52
N ALA A 49 -0.44 17.12 -0.87
CA ALA A 49 -0.23 15.68 -0.90
C ALA A 49 -0.44 15.10 -2.31
N VAL A 50 -1.47 15.55 -3.05
CA VAL A 50 -1.70 15.15 -4.45
C VAL A 50 -0.50 15.51 -5.33
N GLU A 51 0.05 16.71 -5.20
CA GLU A 51 1.20 17.16 -6.00
C GLU A 51 2.47 16.35 -5.71
N ALA A 52 2.71 16.02 -4.44
CA ALA A 52 3.88 15.24 -4.05
C ALA A 52 3.73 13.72 -4.26
N SER A 53 2.51 13.20 -4.39
CA SER A 53 2.24 11.75 -4.50
C SER A 53 2.94 11.07 -5.68
N ALA A 54 2.86 11.64 -6.88
CA ALA A 54 3.44 11.07 -8.10
C ALA A 54 4.97 10.93 -8.09
N PRO A 55 5.75 11.97 -7.76
CA PRO A 55 7.21 11.82 -7.65
C PRO A 55 7.59 10.84 -6.53
N MET A 56 6.95 10.90 -5.36
CA MET A 56 7.25 10.01 -4.23
C MET A 56 6.95 8.55 -4.55
N TRP A 57 5.81 8.27 -5.21
CA TRP A 57 5.46 6.93 -5.68
C TRP A 57 6.51 6.37 -6.62
N ARG A 58 6.86 7.13 -7.67
CA ARG A 58 7.84 6.70 -8.67
C ARG A 58 9.22 6.44 -8.05
N GLU A 59 9.68 7.33 -7.18
CA GLU A 59 10.95 7.18 -6.49
C GLU A 59 10.96 5.93 -5.60
N THR A 60 9.87 5.70 -4.87
CA THR A 60 9.73 4.54 -3.98
C THR A 60 9.67 3.23 -4.75
N VAL A 61 8.94 3.17 -5.87
CA VAL A 61 8.93 2.01 -6.77
C VAL A 61 10.31 1.76 -7.36
N ALA A 62 11.04 2.80 -7.76
CA ALA A 62 12.39 2.67 -8.30
C ALA A 62 13.40 2.17 -7.26
N GLN A 63 13.25 2.56 -6.00
CA GLN A 63 14.15 2.16 -4.91
C GLN A 63 13.84 0.77 -4.36
N LEU A 64 12.56 0.48 -4.05
CA LEU A 64 12.16 -0.75 -3.38
C LEU A 64 11.78 -1.88 -4.35
N GLY A 65 11.49 -1.51 -5.60
CA GLY A 65 10.99 -2.43 -6.62
C GLY A 65 9.49 -2.70 -6.51
N PRO A 66 8.87 -3.19 -7.59
CA PRO A 66 7.42 -3.36 -7.69
C PRO A 66 6.86 -4.42 -6.71
N ALA A 67 7.65 -5.40 -6.31
CA ALA A 67 7.22 -6.45 -5.38
C ALA A 67 7.05 -5.92 -3.95
N ALA A 68 7.97 -5.06 -3.49
CA ALA A 68 7.95 -4.51 -2.14
C ALA A 68 6.78 -3.54 -1.91
N VAL A 69 6.34 -2.83 -2.96
CA VAL A 69 5.21 -1.88 -2.88
C VAL A 69 3.85 -2.51 -3.20
N ALA A 70 3.82 -3.79 -3.59
CA ALA A 70 2.61 -4.41 -4.16
C ALA A 70 1.43 -4.42 -3.18
N GLU A 71 1.70 -4.71 -1.91
CA GLU A 71 0.70 -4.70 -0.85
C GLU A 71 0.16 -3.29 -0.60
N SER A 72 1.04 -2.32 -0.33
CA SER A 72 0.64 -0.90 -0.14
C SER A 72 -0.14 -0.37 -1.34
N ARG A 73 0.28 -0.68 -2.58
CA ARG A 73 -0.44 -0.32 -3.82
C ARG A 73 -1.87 -0.84 -3.82
N SER A 74 -2.07 -2.10 -3.44
CA SER A 74 -3.38 -2.74 -3.36
C SER A 74 -4.26 -2.03 -2.35
N GLU A 75 -3.71 -1.72 -1.18
CA GLU A 75 -4.42 -1.02 -0.10
C GLU A 75 -4.83 0.41 -0.49
N TYR A 76 -3.94 1.16 -1.15
CA TYR A 76 -4.26 2.49 -1.68
C TYR A 76 -5.34 2.45 -2.74
N LEU A 77 -5.27 1.51 -3.69
CA LEU A 77 -6.30 1.36 -4.72
C LEU A 77 -7.65 0.97 -4.12
N ARG A 78 -7.65 0.10 -3.11
CA ARG A 78 -8.85 -0.30 -2.36
C ARG A 78 -9.48 0.91 -1.68
N TYR A 79 -8.69 1.72 -0.98
CA TYR A 79 -9.17 2.93 -0.31
C TYR A 79 -9.66 3.98 -1.32
N ALA A 80 -8.87 4.31 -2.33
CA ALA A 80 -9.23 5.28 -3.36
C ALA A 80 -10.54 4.90 -4.09
N ARG A 81 -10.73 3.61 -4.41
CA ARG A 81 -11.97 3.11 -5.02
C ARG A 81 -13.17 3.25 -4.09
N SER A 82 -13.00 2.97 -2.80
CA SER A 82 -14.05 3.16 -1.80
C SER A 82 -14.44 4.64 -1.70
N THR A 83 -13.44 5.54 -1.63
CA THR A 83 -13.65 6.99 -1.58
C THR A 83 -14.34 7.51 -2.84
N TRP A 84 -13.96 7.04 -4.03
CA TRP A 84 -14.63 7.37 -5.28
C TRP A 84 -16.12 7.00 -5.26
N GLN A 85 -16.44 5.76 -4.83
CA GLN A 85 -17.82 5.29 -4.74
C GLN A 85 -18.64 6.10 -3.73
N PHE A 86 -18.02 6.48 -2.62
CA PHE A 86 -18.64 7.33 -1.61
C PHE A 86 -18.95 8.72 -2.16
N LEU A 87 -17.98 9.38 -2.81
CA LEU A 87 -18.15 10.71 -3.38
C LEU A 87 -19.21 10.74 -4.49
N ASN A 88 -19.23 9.74 -5.37
CA ASN A 88 -20.22 9.64 -6.45
C ASN A 88 -21.67 9.48 -5.96
N ARG A 89 -21.87 9.01 -4.73
CA ARG A 89 -23.20 8.85 -4.13
C ARG A 89 -23.65 10.07 -3.33
N GLN A 90 -22.80 11.08 -3.17
CA GLN A 90 -23.16 12.27 -2.43
C GLN A 90 -24.04 13.21 -3.24
N THR A 91 -25.05 13.78 -2.59
CA THR A 91 -25.91 14.82 -3.19
C THR A 91 -25.11 16.11 -3.44
N VAL A 92 -24.15 16.42 -2.56
CA VAL A 92 -23.23 17.55 -2.71
C VAL A 92 -21.92 17.00 -3.26
N GLN A 93 -21.55 17.46 -4.45
CA GLN A 93 -20.33 17.02 -5.13
C GLN A 93 -19.11 17.75 -4.54
N GLN A 94 -17.97 17.05 -4.49
CA GLN A 94 -16.68 17.59 -4.07
C GLN A 94 -15.66 17.45 -5.22
N PRO A 95 -15.74 18.29 -6.28
CA PRO A 95 -15.03 18.06 -7.54
C PRO A 95 -13.52 17.96 -7.39
N LEU A 96 -12.91 18.77 -6.51
CA LEU A 96 -11.46 18.75 -6.29
C LEU A 96 -11.01 17.43 -5.66
N ARG A 97 -11.77 16.91 -4.68
CA ARG A 97 -11.47 15.62 -4.06
C ARG A 97 -11.71 14.47 -5.03
N MET A 98 -12.75 14.54 -5.85
CA MET A 98 -12.99 13.55 -6.92
C MET A 98 -11.82 13.50 -7.91
N LEU A 99 -11.33 14.67 -8.34
CA LEU A 99 -10.15 14.77 -9.21
C LEU A 99 -8.91 14.20 -8.51
N ALA A 100 -8.68 14.53 -7.24
CA ALA A 100 -7.57 14.00 -6.45
C ALA A 100 -7.57 12.47 -6.41
N VAL A 101 -8.73 11.86 -6.12
CA VAL A 101 -8.90 10.39 -6.13
C VAL A 101 -8.57 9.80 -7.51
N LEU A 102 -9.06 10.39 -8.59
CA LEU A 102 -8.75 9.92 -9.95
C LEU A 102 -7.26 10.02 -10.29
N LYS A 103 -6.60 11.12 -9.90
CA LYS A 103 -5.15 11.27 -10.08
C LYS A 103 -4.36 10.19 -9.34
N VAL A 104 -4.71 9.91 -8.08
CA VAL A 104 -4.07 8.84 -7.32
C VAL A 104 -4.31 7.47 -7.96
N ILE A 105 -5.54 7.17 -8.40
CA ILE A 105 -5.84 5.91 -9.10
C ILE A 105 -5.02 5.78 -10.39
N GLY A 106 -5.00 6.80 -11.24
CA GLY A 106 -4.25 6.79 -12.50
C GLY A 106 -2.76 6.57 -12.28
N MET A 107 -2.17 7.33 -11.34
CA MET A 107 -0.78 7.16 -10.91
C MET A 107 -0.48 5.73 -10.45
N LEU A 108 -1.33 5.15 -9.60
CA LEU A 108 -1.14 3.79 -9.09
C LEU A 108 -1.35 2.74 -10.17
N MET A 109 -2.17 2.97 -11.21
CA MET A 109 -2.34 2.02 -12.32
C MET A 109 -1.21 2.07 -13.35
N GLY A 110 -0.44 3.17 -13.37
CA GLY A 110 0.64 3.39 -14.35
C GLY A 110 0.21 4.19 -15.57
N ASP A 111 -0.89 4.94 -15.47
CA ASP A 111 -1.43 5.77 -16.57
C ASP A 111 -0.75 7.16 -16.69
N GLU A 112 0.31 7.42 -15.92
CA GLU A 112 1.12 8.64 -16.03
C GLU A 112 2.33 8.37 -16.95
N ALA A 113 2.07 8.37 -18.27
CA ALA A 113 3.06 8.31 -19.34
C ALA A 113 3.03 9.59 -20.19
#